data_AF-A0AAE6CDT9-F1
#
_entry.id   AF-A0AAE6CDT9-F1
#
_cell.length_a   1.000
_cell.length_b   1.000
_cell.length_c   1.000
_cell.angle_alpha   90.00
_cell.angle_beta   90.00
_cell.angle_gamma   90.00
#
_symmetry.space_group_name_H-M   'P 1'
#
loop_
_entity.id
_entity.type
_entity.pdbx_description
1 polymer ?
#
loop_
_entity_poly.entity_id
_entity_poly.type
_entity_poly.pdbx_seq_one_letter_code
_entity_poly.pdbx_strand_id
1 'polypeptide(L)'
;MNELNGFLISFFGLILNLFKKFFRFSRILGKQKSQTLTLAIIHYDGRDLQSVLKEFSLELNTADVIVARNFTQADLKTTKRLLKKDVVFLDKNGVLIFKHGNRANFISSFDVHKLRSFEKHGAKIVVSLDKKTAWMISQMFPFYCVVPGEPFQDTIITAPIPLTRSSDGFYFSKIAYRNQVTLIDLNVDILKDFKAG
;
A
#
# COMPACT_ATOMS: atom_id res chain seq x y z
N MET A 1 -14.61 -62.25 5.93
CA MET A 1 -13.84 -61.02 6.27
C MET A 1 -13.78 -59.98 5.14
N ASN A 2 -14.60 -60.06 4.07
CA ASN A 2 -14.50 -59.12 2.93
C ASN A 2 -15.62 -58.07 2.86
N GLU A 3 -16.78 -58.27 3.49
CA GLU A 3 -17.91 -57.32 3.36
C GLU A 3 -17.82 -56.12 4.33
N LEU A 4 -17.32 -56.33 5.55
CA LEU A 4 -17.13 -55.26 6.54
C LEU A 4 -16.10 -54.21 6.09
N ASN A 5 -15.06 -54.63 5.37
CA ASN A 5 -14.05 -53.71 4.84
C ASN A 5 -14.60 -52.87 3.68
N GLY A 6 -15.46 -53.43 2.83
CA GLY A 6 -16.12 -52.69 1.75
C GLY A 6 -17.10 -51.63 2.28
N PHE A 7 -17.82 -51.94 3.35
CA PHE A 7 -18.75 -51.00 3.98
C PHE A 7 -18.03 -49.82 4.65
N LEU A 8 -16.92 -50.09 5.35
CA LEU A 8 -16.10 -49.03 5.96
C LEU A 8 -15.47 -48.13 4.90
N ILE A 9 -14.92 -48.67 3.80
CA ILE A 9 -14.32 -47.88 2.72
C ILE A 9 -15.35 -46.96 2.06
N SER A 10 -16.58 -47.46 1.84
CA SER A 10 -17.69 -46.67 1.29
C SER A 10 -18.12 -45.54 2.24
N PHE A 11 -18.25 -45.85 3.53
CA PHE A 11 -18.65 -44.89 4.57
C PHE A 11 -17.62 -43.76 4.74
N PHE A 12 -16.32 -44.10 4.81
CA PHE A 12 -15.25 -43.11 4.86
C PHE A 12 -15.15 -42.28 3.57
N GLY A 13 -15.39 -42.87 2.40
CA GLY A 13 -15.44 -42.13 1.12
C GLY A 13 -16.58 -41.12 1.06
N LEU A 14 -17.75 -41.47 1.59
CA LEU A 14 -18.92 -40.58 1.70
C LEU A 14 -18.65 -39.42 2.67
N ILE A 15 -18.09 -39.71 3.84
CA ILE A 15 -17.70 -38.70 4.83
C ILE A 15 -16.65 -37.74 4.24
N LEU A 16 -15.63 -38.26 3.56
CA LEU A 16 -14.58 -37.43 2.97
C LEU A 16 -15.12 -36.50 1.87
N ASN A 17 -16.10 -36.96 1.09
CA ASN A 17 -16.78 -36.13 0.08
C ASN A 17 -17.70 -35.07 0.70
N LEU A 18 -18.38 -35.40 1.81
CA LEU A 18 -19.16 -34.44 2.61
C LEU A 18 -18.25 -33.38 3.23
N PHE A 19 -17.12 -33.77 3.83
CA PHE A 19 -16.12 -32.83 4.36
C PHE A 19 -15.51 -31.95 3.26
N LYS A 20 -15.20 -32.49 2.08
CA LYS A 20 -14.71 -31.69 0.94
C LYS A 20 -15.75 -30.69 0.43
N LYS A 21 -17.05 -31.05 0.41
CA LYS A 21 -18.13 -30.11 0.09
C LYS A 21 -18.30 -29.04 1.17
N PHE A 22 -18.22 -29.42 2.45
CA PHE A 22 -18.34 -28.51 3.58
C PHE A 22 -17.18 -27.49 3.63
N PHE A 23 -15.94 -27.93 3.34
CA PHE A 23 -14.79 -27.03 3.20
C PHE A 23 -14.87 -26.10 1.98
N ARG A 24 -15.54 -26.51 0.90
CA ARG A 24 -15.82 -25.62 -0.24
C ARG A 24 -16.88 -24.58 0.12
N PHE A 25 -17.91 -24.95 0.88
CA PHE A 25 -18.93 -24.03 1.37
C PHE A 25 -18.42 -23.07 2.44
N SER A 26 -17.52 -23.49 3.33
CA SER A 26 -16.93 -22.60 4.34
C SER A 26 -16.00 -21.54 3.73
N ARG A 27 -15.40 -21.79 2.56
CA ARG A 27 -14.70 -20.75 1.78
C ARG A 27 -15.62 -19.70 1.18
N ILE A 28 -16.88 -20.05 0.90
CA ILE A 28 -17.86 -19.15 0.27
C ILE A 28 -18.51 -18.21 1.29
N LEU A 29 -18.55 -18.59 2.58
CA LEU A 29 -19.21 -17.81 3.64
C LEU A 29 -18.28 -16.94 4.51
N GLY A 30 -16.96 -16.97 4.28
CA GLY A 30 -16.09 -15.98 4.89
C GLY A 30 -16.32 -14.62 4.25
N LYS A 31 -17.09 -13.73 4.88
CA LYS A 31 -17.05 -12.29 4.56
C LYS A 31 -15.58 -11.89 4.45
N GLN A 32 -15.10 -11.65 3.24
CA GLN A 32 -13.70 -11.28 3.02
C GLN A 32 -13.49 -9.98 3.80
N LYS A 33 -12.78 -10.07 4.92
CA LYS A 33 -12.47 -8.89 5.73
C LYS A 33 -11.67 -7.96 4.84
N SER A 34 -12.16 -6.72 4.68
CA SER A 34 -11.52 -5.77 3.77
C SER A 34 -10.04 -5.64 4.14
N GLN A 35 -9.16 -5.89 3.17
CA GLN A 35 -7.74 -5.72 3.36
C GLN A 35 -7.42 -4.23 3.30
N THR A 36 -7.12 -3.65 4.45
CA THR A 36 -6.63 -2.29 4.59
C THR A 36 -5.11 -2.28 4.63
N LEU A 37 -4.51 -1.21 4.13
CA LEU A 37 -3.08 -0.92 4.22
C LEU A 37 -2.92 0.47 4.83
N THR A 38 -2.23 0.56 5.97
CA THR A 38 -2.04 1.84 6.65
C THR A 38 -0.79 2.54 6.11
N LEU A 39 -0.98 3.69 5.47
CA LEU A 39 0.06 4.57 4.97
C LEU A 39 0.35 5.67 5.99
N ALA A 40 1.62 5.83 6.35
CA ALA A 40 2.14 7.01 7.04
C ALA A 40 2.89 7.93 6.07
N ILE A 41 2.57 9.22 6.09
CA ILE A 41 3.33 10.26 5.40
C ILE A 41 3.99 11.14 6.44
N ILE A 42 5.32 11.17 6.46
CA ILE A 42 6.10 12.04 7.35
C ILE A 42 6.30 13.39 6.67
N HIS A 43 5.70 14.42 7.24
CA HIS A 43 5.93 15.81 6.85
C HIS A 43 7.06 16.34 7.73
N TYR A 44 8.25 16.45 7.16
CA TYR A 44 9.47 16.80 7.86
C TYR A 44 10.21 17.94 7.15
N ASP A 45 10.55 18.98 7.90
CA ASP A 45 11.25 20.18 7.41
C ASP A 45 12.77 20.02 7.28
N GLY A 46 13.32 18.84 7.62
CA GLY A 46 14.75 18.58 7.54
C GLY A 46 15.49 18.83 8.87
N ARG A 47 14.78 19.17 9.95
CA ARG A 47 15.38 19.47 11.26
C ARG A 47 14.77 18.62 12.39
N ASP A 48 15.65 18.01 13.18
CA ASP A 48 15.28 17.24 14.38
C ASP A 48 14.37 16.03 14.09
N LEU A 49 14.79 15.19 13.13
CA LEU A 49 14.07 13.95 12.81
C LEU A 49 13.84 13.06 14.04
N GLN A 50 14.79 13.01 14.98
CA GLN A 50 14.65 12.19 16.19
C GLN A 50 13.44 12.58 17.02
N SER A 51 13.20 13.87 17.20
CA SER A 51 12.02 14.36 17.90
C SER A 51 10.74 13.94 17.19
N VAL A 52 10.66 14.12 15.86
CA VAL A 52 9.50 13.69 15.04
C VAL A 52 9.24 12.19 15.18
N LEU A 53 10.28 11.36 15.08
CA LEU A 53 10.15 9.91 15.20
C LEU A 53 9.72 9.47 16.59
N LYS A 54 10.11 10.22 17.63
CA LYS A 54 9.72 9.94 19.02
C LYS A 54 8.28 10.36 19.29
N GLU A 55 7.90 11.57 18.87
CA GLU A 55 6.55 12.13 19.02
C GLU A 55 5.52 11.22 18.34
N PHE A 56 5.76 10.85 17.08
CA PHE A 56 4.83 10.05 16.27
C PHE A 56 5.17 8.55 16.23
N SER A 57 5.83 8.05 17.29
CA SER A 57 6.31 6.67 17.32
C SER A 57 5.18 5.65 17.23
N LEU A 58 4.00 5.94 17.79
CA LEU A 58 2.85 5.05 17.77
C LEU A 58 2.32 4.91 16.33
N GLU A 59 2.13 6.03 15.65
CA GLU A 59 1.65 6.11 14.28
C GLU A 59 2.59 5.40 13.31
N LEU A 60 3.89 5.62 13.46
CA LEU A 60 4.90 4.98 12.63
C LEU A 60 4.99 3.47 12.89
N ASN A 61 4.66 3.01 14.11
CA ASN A 61 4.63 1.59 14.43
C ASN A 61 3.42 0.86 13.83
N THR A 62 2.26 1.52 13.76
CA THR A 62 1.04 0.93 13.17
C THR A 62 1.06 0.93 11.65
N ALA A 63 1.81 1.83 11.01
CA ALA A 63 1.87 1.93 9.56
C ALA A 63 2.48 0.69 8.88
N ASP A 64 1.88 0.25 7.76
CA ASP A 64 2.43 -0.77 6.87
C ASP A 64 3.46 -0.16 5.91
N VAL A 65 3.17 1.04 5.41
CA VAL A 65 3.99 1.77 4.43
C VAL A 65 4.31 3.15 4.97
N ILE A 66 5.57 3.59 4.81
CA ILE A 66 6.00 4.93 5.21
C ILE A 66 6.58 5.66 3.99
N VAL A 67 6.05 6.85 3.71
CA VAL A 67 6.56 7.76 2.69
C VAL A 67 7.05 9.02 3.35
N ALA A 68 8.24 9.49 2.97
CA ALA A 68 8.78 10.75 3.48
C ALA A 68 9.60 11.47 2.42
N ARG A 69 9.65 12.80 2.54
CA ARG A 69 10.51 13.68 1.76
C ARG A 69 11.43 14.44 2.69
N ASN A 70 12.47 15.06 2.13
CA ASN A 70 13.46 15.86 2.83
C ASN A 70 14.33 15.04 3.80
N PHE A 71 14.56 13.77 3.45
CA PHE A 71 15.48 12.89 4.16
C PHE A 71 16.90 13.02 3.61
N THR A 72 17.88 12.91 4.49
CA THR A 72 19.29 12.80 4.12
C THR A 72 19.80 11.37 4.28
N GLN A 73 20.98 11.07 3.72
CA GLN A 73 21.65 9.79 3.96
C GLN A 73 22.02 9.60 5.44
N ALA A 74 22.29 10.70 6.17
CA ALA A 74 22.59 10.64 7.60
C ALA A 74 21.36 10.20 8.42
N ASP A 75 20.17 10.65 8.02
CA ASP A 75 18.90 10.31 8.68
C ASP A 75 18.60 8.82 8.65
N LEU A 76 19.07 8.09 7.62
CA LEU A 76 18.89 6.64 7.52
C LEU A 76 19.52 5.87 8.69
N LYS A 77 20.59 6.40 9.28
CA LYS A 77 21.23 5.79 10.47
C LYS A 77 20.30 5.83 11.67
N THR A 78 19.49 6.88 11.77
CA THR A 78 18.53 7.13 12.84
C THR A 78 17.22 6.36 12.63
N THR A 79 16.86 6.07 11.38
CA THR A 79 15.57 5.44 11.02
C THR A 79 15.64 3.92 10.85
N LYS A 80 16.72 3.26 11.28
CA LYS A 80 16.94 1.80 11.13
C LYS A 80 15.73 0.92 11.48
N ARG A 81 14.98 1.31 12.52
CA ARG A 81 13.75 0.60 12.93
C ARG A 81 12.67 0.64 11.85
N LEU A 82 12.53 1.75 11.16
CA LEU A 82 11.54 1.95 10.09
C LEU A 82 11.92 1.21 8.81
N LEU A 83 13.21 0.94 8.58
CA LEU A 83 13.70 0.25 7.38
C LEU A 83 13.23 -1.22 7.26
N LYS A 84 12.58 -1.76 8.30
CA LYS A 84 11.94 -3.09 8.27
C LYS A 84 10.53 -3.07 7.66
N LYS A 85 9.96 -1.88 7.46
CA LYS A 85 8.65 -1.67 6.83
C LYS A 85 8.83 -1.32 5.37
N ASP A 86 7.75 -1.36 4.61
CA ASP A 86 7.77 -0.88 3.23
C ASP A 86 7.93 0.64 3.27
N VAL A 87 9.02 1.17 2.69
CA VAL A 87 9.33 2.60 2.78
C VAL A 87 9.78 3.19 1.46
N VAL A 88 9.48 4.47 1.27
CA VAL A 88 10.02 5.30 0.20
C VAL A 88 10.45 6.63 0.80
N PHE A 89 11.76 6.88 0.83
CA PHE A 89 12.35 8.12 1.35
C PHE A 89 13.03 8.90 0.23
N LEU A 90 12.65 10.16 0.11
CA LEU A 90 13.15 11.10 -0.89
C LEU A 90 13.94 12.22 -0.20
N ASP A 91 14.96 12.76 -0.87
CA ASP A 91 15.61 13.99 -0.40
C ASP A 91 14.80 15.24 -0.75
N LYS A 92 15.32 16.41 -0.36
CA LYS A 92 14.73 17.72 -0.67
C LYS A 92 14.59 17.99 -2.17
N ASN A 93 15.50 17.44 -2.98
CA ASN A 93 15.52 17.62 -4.43
C ASN A 93 14.63 16.59 -5.15
N GLY A 94 14.02 15.67 -4.41
CA GLY A 94 13.17 14.64 -4.96
C GLY A 94 13.88 13.38 -5.44
N VAL A 95 15.15 13.20 -5.08
CA VAL A 95 15.93 12.01 -5.39
C VAL A 95 15.60 10.91 -4.40
N LEU A 96 15.45 9.67 -4.89
CA LEU A 96 15.25 8.50 -4.05
C LEU A 96 16.50 8.20 -3.21
N ILE A 97 16.37 8.35 -1.90
CA ILE A 97 17.43 8.08 -0.93
C ILE A 97 17.39 6.62 -0.46
N PHE A 98 16.19 6.11 -0.19
CA PHE A 98 16.03 4.73 0.28
C PHE A 98 14.64 4.17 -0.08
N LYS A 99 14.62 2.87 -0.40
CA LYS A 99 13.40 2.11 -0.64
C LYS A 99 13.53 0.71 -0.06
N HIS A 100 12.52 0.26 0.65
CA HIS A 100 12.40 -1.14 1.12
C HIS A 100 10.97 -1.66 0.88
N GLY A 101 10.84 -2.98 0.78
CA GLY A 101 9.56 -3.63 0.54
C GLY A 101 9.08 -3.54 -0.90
N ASN A 102 7.90 -4.10 -1.17
CA ASN A 102 7.35 -4.26 -2.53
C ASN A 102 6.01 -3.54 -2.72
N ARG A 103 5.31 -3.17 -1.65
CA ARG A 103 3.99 -2.53 -1.71
C ARG A 103 4.08 -1.06 -2.13
N ALA A 104 5.24 -0.41 -1.96
CA ALA A 104 5.48 0.96 -2.37
C ALA A 104 6.70 1.10 -3.29
N ASN A 105 6.57 1.88 -4.35
CA ASN A 105 7.67 2.17 -5.28
C ASN A 105 7.67 3.65 -5.68
N PHE A 106 8.83 4.14 -6.12
CA PHE A 106 8.99 5.52 -6.59
C PHE A 106 9.14 5.60 -8.11
N ILE A 107 8.55 6.63 -8.69
CA ILE A 107 8.70 6.97 -10.10
C ILE A 107 8.92 8.49 -10.28
N SER A 108 10.00 8.84 -10.96
CA SER A 108 10.38 10.23 -11.25
C SER A 108 9.60 10.83 -12.43
N SER A 109 9.13 10.00 -13.35
CA SER A 109 8.43 10.41 -14.58
C SER A 109 7.53 9.27 -15.08
N PHE A 110 6.46 9.60 -15.80
CA PHE A 110 5.54 8.59 -16.32
C PHE A 110 6.26 7.57 -17.24
N ASP A 111 6.23 6.29 -16.86
CA ASP A 111 6.82 5.16 -17.62
C ASP A 111 5.94 3.91 -17.47
N VAL A 112 5.30 3.52 -18.58
CA VAL A 112 4.36 2.39 -18.62
C VAL A 112 5.03 1.06 -18.30
N HIS A 113 6.24 0.80 -18.80
CA HIS A 113 6.92 -0.47 -18.58
C HIS A 113 7.29 -0.65 -17.12
N LYS A 114 7.76 0.43 -16.47
CA LYS A 114 8.07 0.42 -15.05
C LYS A 114 6.82 0.25 -14.19
N LEU A 115 5.73 0.93 -14.52
CA LEU A 115 4.45 0.80 -13.82
C LEU A 115 3.85 -0.60 -13.95
N ARG A 116 3.91 -1.22 -15.13
CA ARG A 116 3.50 -2.63 -15.33
C ARG A 116 4.40 -3.59 -14.53
N SER A 117 5.70 -3.30 -14.42
CA SER A 117 6.58 -4.07 -13.55
C SER A 117 6.15 -3.95 -12.08
N PHE A 118 5.88 -2.75 -11.59
CA PHE A 118 5.39 -2.55 -10.22
C PHE A 118 4.10 -3.32 -9.94
N GLU A 119 3.16 -3.33 -10.89
CA GLU A 119 1.89 -4.04 -10.79
C GLU A 119 2.10 -5.55 -10.62
N LYS A 120 2.97 -6.14 -11.47
CA LYS A 120 3.34 -7.55 -11.42
C LYS A 120 3.99 -7.95 -10.09
N HIS A 121 4.82 -7.07 -9.53
CA HIS A 121 5.49 -7.28 -8.25
C HIS A 121 4.60 -6.98 -7.03
N GLY A 122 3.32 -6.65 -7.25
CA GLY A 122 2.34 -6.49 -6.18
C GLY A 122 2.35 -5.12 -5.50
N ALA A 123 2.91 -4.10 -6.15
CA ALA A 123 2.84 -2.73 -5.66
C ALA A 123 1.38 -2.29 -5.50
N LYS A 124 1.14 -1.48 -4.46
CA LYS A 124 -0.16 -0.88 -4.11
C LYS A 124 -0.07 0.64 -4.12
N ILE A 125 1.11 1.16 -3.81
CA ILE A 125 1.41 2.58 -3.74
C ILE A 125 2.52 2.92 -4.73
N VAL A 126 2.32 4.00 -5.48
CA VAL A 126 3.35 4.63 -6.30
C VAL A 126 3.56 6.06 -5.84
N VAL A 127 4.80 6.37 -5.45
CA VAL A 127 5.20 7.72 -5.05
C VAL A 127 5.71 8.45 -6.28
N SER A 128 5.22 9.67 -6.51
CA SER A 128 5.72 10.59 -7.53
C SER A 128 5.78 11.99 -6.95
N LEU A 129 6.58 12.88 -7.53
CA LEU A 129 6.66 14.28 -7.11
C LEU A 129 5.86 15.22 -8.00
N ASP A 130 5.43 14.73 -9.15
CA ASP A 130 4.61 15.49 -10.08
C ASP A 130 3.12 15.12 -9.91
N LYS A 131 2.32 16.14 -9.58
CA LYS A 131 0.86 16.00 -9.37
C LYS A 131 0.17 15.45 -10.62
N LYS A 132 0.59 15.89 -11.80
CA LYS A 132 0.01 15.46 -13.08
C LYS A 132 0.32 13.98 -13.34
N THR A 133 1.56 13.57 -13.12
CA THR A 133 1.99 12.17 -13.24
C THR A 133 1.23 11.27 -12.27
N ALA A 134 1.10 11.66 -10.99
CA ALA A 134 0.34 10.89 -10.01
C ALA A 134 -1.12 10.70 -10.45
N TRP A 135 -1.77 11.77 -10.91
CA TRP A 135 -3.14 11.71 -11.41
C TRP A 135 -3.27 10.80 -12.63
N MET A 136 -2.40 10.93 -13.63
CA MET A 136 -2.38 10.08 -14.83
C MET A 136 -2.21 8.60 -14.48
N ILE A 137 -1.31 8.27 -13.55
CA ILE A 137 -1.07 6.88 -13.12
C ILE A 137 -2.33 6.30 -12.50
N SER A 138 -3.00 7.03 -11.60
CA SER A 138 -4.23 6.55 -10.96
C SER A 138 -5.37 6.32 -11.95
N GLN A 139 -5.41 6.99 -13.10
CA GLN A 139 -6.43 6.72 -14.13
C GLN A 139 -6.16 5.43 -14.93
N MET A 140 -4.92 4.94 -14.96
CA MET A 140 -4.49 3.88 -15.88
C MET A 140 -4.06 2.58 -15.18
N PHE A 141 -3.72 2.67 -13.89
CA PHE A 141 -3.14 1.56 -13.13
C PHE A 141 -3.81 1.40 -11.77
N PRO A 142 -3.84 0.17 -11.22
CA PRO A 142 -4.44 -0.13 -9.94
C PRO A 142 -3.53 0.28 -8.76
N PHE A 143 -3.13 1.54 -8.68
CA PHE A 143 -2.28 2.09 -7.62
C PHE A 143 -2.91 3.31 -6.95
N TYR A 144 -2.74 3.39 -5.64
CA TYR A 144 -2.75 4.67 -4.96
C TYR A 144 -1.48 5.43 -5.33
N CYS A 145 -1.62 6.66 -5.81
CA CYS A 145 -0.46 7.52 -6.03
C CYS A 145 -0.34 8.55 -4.92
N VAL A 146 0.88 8.77 -4.45
CA VAL A 146 1.20 9.68 -3.35
C VAL A 146 2.20 10.71 -3.83
N VAL A 147 1.87 11.99 -3.66
CA VAL A 147 2.78 13.12 -3.83
C VAL A 147 3.09 13.67 -2.44
N PRO A 148 4.23 13.31 -1.83
CA PRO A 148 4.55 13.72 -0.47
C PRO A 148 5.01 15.19 -0.44
N GLY A 149 4.28 16.01 0.30
CA GLY A 149 4.63 17.38 0.65
C GLY A 149 5.40 17.47 1.96
N GLU A 150 6.36 18.38 2.01
CA GLU A 150 7.00 18.86 3.23
C GLU A 150 6.03 19.74 4.04
N PRO A 151 6.37 20.18 5.26
CA PRO A 151 5.59 21.21 5.95
C PRO A 151 5.41 22.44 5.05
N PHE A 152 4.20 23.01 5.10
CA PHE A 152 3.73 24.12 4.26
C PHE A 152 3.63 23.81 2.77
N GLN A 153 3.80 22.55 2.37
CA GLN A 153 3.56 22.06 1.01
C GLN A 153 2.37 21.11 0.98
N ASP A 154 1.77 21.01 -0.19
CA ASP A 154 0.60 20.17 -0.43
C ASP A 154 1.00 18.70 -0.62
N THR A 155 0.48 17.83 0.23
CA THR A 155 0.53 16.37 0.06
C THR A 155 -0.74 15.90 -0.63
N ILE A 156 -0.58 15.15 -1.71
CA ILE A 156 -1.69 14.66 -2.51
C ILE A 156 -1.72 13.13 -2.53
N ILE A 157 -2.92 12.58 -2.50
CA ILE A 157 -3.16 11.17 -2.77
C ILE A 157 -4.26 11.04 -3.81
N THR A 158 -3.99 10.26 -4.84
CA THR A 158 -4.96 9.90 -5.87
C THR A 158 -5.22 8.40 -5.86
N ALA A 159 -6.48 8.01 -6.01
CA ALA A 159 -6.90 6.61 -6.08
C ALA A 159 -7.42 6.26 -7.50
N PRO A 160 -7.33 4.99 -7.92
CA PRO A 160 -7.93 4.55 -9.17
C PRO A 160 -9.46 4.50 -9.08
N ILE A 161 -10.15 4.82 -10.17
CA ILE A 161 -11.62 5.00 -10.24
C ILE A 161 -12.22 3.99 -11.21
N PRO A 162 -13.38 3.37 -10.91
CA PRO A 162 -14.16 2.69 -11.95
C PRO A 162 -14.64 3.76 -12.92
N LEU A 163 -14.53 3.52 -14.23
CA LEU A 163 -15.01 4.44 -15.27
C LEU A 163 -16.50 4.76 -15.05
N THR A 164 -16.79 5.80 -14.28
CA THR A 164 -18.13 6.34 -14.07
C THR A 164 -18.17 7.75 -14.66
N ARG A 165 -19.38 8.23 -14.92
CA ARG A 165 -19.68 9.40 -15.77
C ARG A 165 -19.01 10.72 -15.32
N SER A 166 -18.51 10.77 -14.08
CA SER A 166 -17.66 11.82 -13.53
C SER A 166 -16.29 11.22 -13.17
N SER A 167 -15.29 11.44 -14.02
CA SER A 167 -13.91 10.93 -13.87
C SER A 167 -13.06 11.72 -12.86
N ASP A 168 -13.68 12.25 -11.82
CA ASP A 168 -12.98 12.93 -10.75
C ASP A 168 -12.42 11.87 -9.79
N GLY A 169 -11.10 11.66 -9.85
CA GLY A 169 -10.38 10.79 -8.92
C GLY A 169 -10.72 11.10 -7.48
N PHE A 170 -10.67 10.10 -6.61
CA PHE A 170 -10.58 10.40 -5.19
C PHE A 170 -9.24 11.12 -4.98
N TYR A 171 -9.32 12.44 -4.88
CA TYR A 171 -8.21 13.36 -4.72
C TYR A 171 -8.26 13.87 -3.29
N PHE A 172 -7.30 13.43 -2.49
CA PHE A 172 -7.07 13.94 -1.16
C PHE A 172 -5.89 14.92 -1.20
N SER A 173 -6.06 16.11 -0.63
CA SER A 173 -5.01 17.11 -0.49
C SER A 173 -4.95 17.57 0.97
N LYS A 174 -3.73 17.71 1.48
CA LYS A 174 -3.47 18.17 2.85
C LYS A 174 -2.18 18.96 2.91
N ILE A 175 -2.25 20.14 3.53
CA ILE A 175 -1.08 20.93 3.90
C ILE A 175 -0.79 20.72 5.39
N ALA A 176 0.42 20.29 5.71
CA ALA A 176 0.90 20.22 7.09
C ALA A 176 1.44 21.58 7.53
N TYR A 177 1.07 22.07 8.71
CA TYR A 177 1.55 23.38 9.22
C TYR A 177 2.72 23.25 10.22
N ARG A 178 3.22 22.04 10.42
CA ARG A 178 4.35 21.70 11.28
C ARG A 178 4.90 20.33 10.90
N ASN A 179 6.01 19.95 11.52
CA ASN A 179 6.46 18.57 11.49
C ASN A 179 5.37 17.65 12.07
N GLN A 180 4.91 16.68 11.28
CA GLN A 180 3.83 15.78 11.68
C GLN A 180 3.85 14.49 10.86
N VAL A 181 3.17 13.46 11.36
CA VAL A 181 2.88 12.25 10.60
C VAL A 181 1.38 12.18 10.30
N THR A 182 1.02 12.01 9.04
CA THR A 182 -0.38 11.77 8.63
C THR A 182 -0.58 10.28 8.38
N LEU A 183 -1.54 9.65 9.08
CA LEU A 183 -1.97 8.27 8.85
C LEU A 183 -3.21 8.21 7.96
N ILE A 184 -3.20 7.25 7.04
CA ILE A 184 -4.27 7.06 6.07
C ILE A 184 -4.45 5.57 5.84
N ASP A 185 -5.66 5.07 6.09
CA ASP A 185 -6.03 3.68 5.82
C ASP A 185 -6.55 3.55 4.39
N LEU A 186 -5.83 2.79 3.57
CA LEU A 186 -6.14 2.56 2.17
C LEU A 186 -6.81 1.20 2.00
N ASN A 187 -8.01 1.17 1.42
CA ASN A 187 -8.69 -0.09 1.10
C ASN A 187 -8.08 -0.73 -0.15
N VAL A 188 -7.16 -1.69 0.01
CA VAL A 188 -6.46 -2.28 -1.13
C VAL A 188 -7.29 -3.33 -1.89
N ASP A 189 -8.47 -3.68 -1.41
CA ASP A 189 -9.38 -4.57 -2.15
C ASP A 189 -9.94 -3.88 -3.38
N ILE A 190 -10.22 -2.56 -3.31
CA ILE A 190 -10.72 -1.82 -4.48
C ILE A 190 -9.73 -1.91 -5.65
N LEU A 191 -8.43 -2.06 -5.37
CA LEU A 191 -7.40 -2.21 -6.39
C LEU A 191 -7.53 -3.50 -7.21
N LYS A 192 -8.21 -4.53 -6.68
CA LYS A 192 -8.45 -5.79 -7.40
C LYS A 192 -9.47 -5.59 -8.51
N ASP A 193 -10.44 -4.71 -8.32
CA ASP A 193 -11.48 -4.39 -9.32
C ASP A 193 -10.88 -3.69 -10.56
N PHE A 194 -9.65 -3.18 -10.45
CA PHE A 194 -8.91 -2.50 -11.52
C PHE A 194 -7.85 -3.35 -12.19
N LYS A 195 -7.54 -4.54 -11.67
CA LYS A 195 -6.61 -5.44 -12.33
C LYS A 195 -7.32 -6.02 -13.54
N ALA A 196 -6.86 -5.65 -14.73
CA ALA A 196 -7.25 -6.35 -15.95
C ALA A 196 -6.96 -7.85 -15.74
N GLY A 197 -7.99 -8.68 -15.89
CA GLY A 197 -7.84 -10.14 -15.91
C GLY A 197 -6.89 -10.60 -17.01
#